data_AF-A0AAJ0ZG89-F1
#
_entry.id   AF-A0AAJ0ZG89-F1
#
_cell.length_a   1.000
_cell.length_b   1.000
_cell.length_c   1.000
_cell.angle_alpha   90.00
_cell.angle_beta   90.00
_cell.angle_gamma   90.00
#
_symmetry.space_group_name_H-M   'P 1'
#
loop_
_entity.id
_entity.type
_entity.pdbx_description
1 polymer ?
#
loop_
_entity_poly.entity_id
_entity_poly.type
_entity_poly.pdbx_seq_one_letter_code
_entity_poly.pdbx_strand_id
1 'polypeptide(L)' 'MDSRSLEIESAVYDEFLDLWDRGIFKEQRLGQAFYNHFRLHHLSDQTALYNLYEADGEKALVAISRLFRIG' A
#
# COMPACT_ATOMS: atom_id res chain seq x y z
N MET A 1 -8.68 -11.29 -17.94
CA MET A 1 -9.27 -10.64 -16.76
C MET A 1 -8.64 -9.27 -16.67
N ASP A 2 -9.42 -8.20 -16.83
CA ASP A 2 -8.93 -6.83 -16.68
C ASP A 2 -8.61 -6.59 -15.21
N SER A 3 -7.37 -6.87 -14.80
CA SER A 3 -6.84 -6.39 -13.52
C SER A 3 -6.72 -4.87 -13.63
N ARG A 4 -7.78 -4.14 -13.27
CA ARG A 4 -7.69 -2.70 -13.04
C ARG A 4 -6.85 -2.50 -11.78
N SER A 5 -5.54 -2.43 -11.94
CA SER A 5 -4.65 -1.94 -10.88
C SER A 5 -5.14 -0.56 -10.44
N LEU A 6 -5.21 -0.34 -9.14
CA LEU A 6 -5.59 0.95 -8.57
C LEU A 6 -4.46 1.94 -8.83
N GLU A 7 -4.79 3.15 -9.27
CA GLU A 7 -3.77 4.16 -9.56
C GLU A 7 -3.48 5.02 -8.33
N ILE A 8 -2.19 5.24 -8.05
CA ILE A 8 -1.70 6.16 -7.04
C ILE A 8 -0.77 7.14 -7.75
N GLU A 9 -0.99 8.43 -7.51
CA GLU A 9 -0.10 9.48 -8.00
C GLU A 9 1.29 9.34 -7.39
N SER A 10 2.34 9.40 -8.23
CA SER A 10 3.73 9.24 -7.80
C SER A 10 4.10 10.16 -6.65
N ALA A 11 3.65 11.43 -6.68
CA ALA A 11 3.93 12.39 -5.62
C ALA A 11 3.36 11.96 -4.25
N VAL A 12 2.18 11.34 -4.22
CA VAL A 12 1.56 10.85 -2.98
C VAL A 12 2.24 9.56 -2.50
N TYR A 13 2.68 8.72 -3.44
CA TYR A 13 3.48 7.54 -3.11
C TYR A 13 4.84 7.93 -2.51
N ASP A 14 5.51 8.93 -3.08
CA ASP A 14 6.77 9.46 -2.58
C ASP A 14 6.60 10.07 -1.18
N GLU A 15 5.50 10.81 -0.94
CA GLU A 15 5.18 11.32 0.40
C GLU A 15 5.01 10.18 1.42
N PHE A 16 4.33 9.10 1.04
CA PHE A 16 4.21 7.92 1.89
C PHE A 16 5.58 7.31 2.23
N LEU A 17 6.47 7.19 1.25
CA LEU A 17 7.84 6.67 1.47
C LEU A 17 8.63 7.57 2.41
N ASP A 18 8.54 8.89 2.25
CA ASP A 18 9.20 9.85 3.15
C ASP A 18 8.71 9.70 4.60
N LEU A 19 7.41 9.51 4.80
CA LEU A 19 6.85 9.26 6.14
C LEU A 19 7.30 7.91 6.71
N TRP A 20 7.40 6.89 5.86
CA TRP A 20 7.91 5.57 6.23
C TRP A 20 9.37 5.64 6.69
N ASP A 21 10.25 6.27 5.92
CA ASP A 21 11.67 6.40 6.23
C ASP A 21 11.94 7.25 7.48
N ARG A 22 11.07 8.22 7.76
CA ARG A 22 11.07 8.99 9.02
C ARG A 22 10.60 8.19 10.22
N GLY A 23 10.10 6.98 10.02
CA GLY A 23 9.59 6.11 11.07
C GLY A 23 8.30 6.63 11.70
N ILE A 24 7.43 7.28 10.92
CA ILE A 24 6.10 7.68 11.40
C ILE A 24 5.23 6.45 11.73
N PHE A 25 5.50 5.31 11.07
CA PHE A 25 4.75 4.08 11.19
C PHE A 25 5.47 2.97 11.98
N LYS A 26 6.33 3.31 12.95
CA LYS A 26 7.23 2.37 13.67
C LYS A 26 6.58 1.10 14.25
N GLU A 27 5.28 1.13 14.54
CA GLU A 27 4.54 -0.01 15.11
C GLU A 27 3.75 -0.81 14.06
N GLN A 28 3.84 -0.41 12.79
CA GLN A 28 3.09 -1.00 11.69
C GLN A 28 4.04 -1.71 10.73
N ARG A 29 3.59 -2.85 10.21
CA ARG A 29 4.20 -3.45 9.02
C ARG A 29 4.03 -2.51 7.84
N LEU A 30 4.92 -2.58 6.86
CA LEU A 30 4.86 -1.71 5.68
C LEU A 30 3.49 -1.79 4.97
N GLY A 31 2.96 -2.99 4.80
CA GLY A 31 1.65 -3.19 4.15
C GLY A 31 0.49 -2.65 4.97
N GLN A 32 0.55 -2.76 6.29
CA GLN A 32 -0.42 -2.17 7.21
C GLN A 32 -0.39 -0.63 7.17
N ALA A 33 0.81 -0.05 7.21
CA ALA A 33 1.00 1.40 7.12
C ALA A 33 0.42 1.95 5.81
N PHE A 34 0.74 1.30 4.69
CA PHE A 34 0.21 1.65 3.37
C PHE A 34 -1.32 1.54 3.34
N TYR A 35 -1.87 0.43 3.82
CA TYR A 35 -3.32 0.20 3.86
C TYR A 35 -4.07 1.28 4.66
N ASN A 36 -3.51 1.67 5.80
CA ASN A 36 -4.10 2.69 6.66
C ASN A 36 -3.94 4.10 6.07
N HIS A 37 -2.75 4.44 5.56
CA HIS A 37 -2.44 5.76 5.00
C HIS A 37 -3.35 6.09 3.81
N PHE A 38 -3.53 5.13 2.89
CA PHE A 38 -4.39 5.29 1.71
C PHE A 38 -5.87 4.93 1.96
N ARG A 39 -6.25 4.65 3.22
CA ARG A 39 -7.64 4.32 3.63
C ARG A 39 -8.28 3.20 2.78
N LEU A 40 -7.50 2.15 2.52
CA LEU A 40 -7.90 1.07 1.60
C LEU A 40 -9.11 0.25 2.11
N HIS A 41 -9.47 0.38 3.38
CA HIS A 41 -10.69 -0.20 3.95
C HIS A 41 -12.00 0.32 3.32
N HIS A 42 -11.96 1.44 2.59
CA HIS A 42 -13.11 1.96 1.85
C HIS A 42 -13.32 1.31 0.47
N LEU A 43 -12.37 0.50 -0.01
CA LEU A 43 -12.46 -0.11 -1.34
C LEU A 43 -13.25 -1.42 -1.32
N SER A 44 -13.80 -1.84 -2.45
CA SER A 44 -14.71 -2.98 -2.50
C SER A 44 -14.01 -4.35 -2.46
N ASP A 45 -12.81 -4.48 -3.02
CA ASP A 45 -12.05 -5.74 -3.03
C ASP A 45 -11.17 -5.87 -1.78
N GLN A 46 -11.78 -6.24 -0.66
CA GLN A 46 -11.05 -6.37 0.61
C GLN A 46 -10.18 -7.62 0.69
N THR A 47 -10.40 -8.65 -0.14
CA THR A 47 -9.61 -9.89 -0.06
C THR A 47 -8.16 -9.66 -0.48
N ALA A 48 -7.94 -9.00 -1.62
CA ALA A 48 -6.60 -8.68 -2.08
C ALA A 48 -5.90 -7.66 -1.14
N LEU A 49 -6.66 -6.72 -0.60
CA LEU A 49 -6.15 -5.68 0.30
C LEU A 49 -5.83 -6.22 1.70
N TYR A 50 -6.51 -7.28 2.15
CA TYR A 50 -6.18 -7.96 3.40
C TYR A 50 -4.79 -8.62 3.35
N ASN A 51 -4.46 -9.30 2.23
CA ASN A 51 -3.13 -9.87 2.03
C ASN A 51 -2.03 -8.79 2.04
N LEU A 52 -2.32 -7.60 1.51
CA LEU A 52 -1.42 -6.45 1.61
C LEU A 52 -1.29 -5.97 3.07
N TYR A 53 -2.40 -5.82 3.78
CA TYR A 53 -2.42 -5.38 5.19
C TYR A 53 -1.56 -6.27 6.11
N GLU A 54 -1.54 -7.58 5.86
CA GLU A 54 -0.73 -8.53 6.62
C GLU A 54 0.76 -8.55 6.22
N ALA A 55 1.09 -8.07 5.02
CA ALA A 55 2.45 -8.14 4.50
C ALA A 55 3.39 -7.11 5.15
N ASP A 56 4.68 -7.45 5.20
CA ASP A 56 5.75 -6.57 5.68
C ASP A 56 6.95 -6.57 4.74
N GLY A 57 7.77 -5.51 4.83
CA GLY A 57 9.01 -5.35 4.07
C GLY A 57 8.84 -5.65 2.58
N GLU A 58 9.72 -6.49 2.05
CA GLU A 58 9.71 -6.87 0.63
C GLU A 58 8.37 -7.49 0.16
N LYS A 59 7.70 -8.27 1.00
CA LYS A 59 6.40 -8.87 0.65
C LYS A 59 5.34 -7.80 0.43
N ALA A 60 5.36 -6.74 1.25
CA ALA A 60 4.46 -5.61 1.07
C ALA A 60 4.79 -4.83 -0.20
N LEU A 61 6.07 -4.59 -0.51
CA LEU A 61 6.48 -3.94 -1.76
C LEU A 61 6.01 -4.71 -3.01
N VAL A 62 6.17 -6.03 -3.00
CA VAL A 62 5.67 -6.89 -4.08
C VAL A 62 4.15 -6.81 -4.19
N ALA A 63 3.42 -6.84 -3.07
CA ALA A 63 1.97 -6.70 -3.08
C ALA A 63 1.51 -5.33 -3.62
N ILE A 64 2.16 -4.24 -3.21
CA ILE A 64 1.89 -2.88 -3.70
C ILE A 64 2.08 -2.82 -5.21
N SER A 65 3.22 -3.29 -5.74
CA SER A 65 3.50 -3.25 -7.18
C SER A 65 2.53 -4.06 -8.06
N ARG A 66 1.86 -5.07 -7.48
CA ARG A 66 0.85 -5.89 -8.18
C ARG A 66 -0.53 -5.27 -8.17
N LEU A 67 -0.91 -4.67 -7.03
CA LEU A 67 -2.23 -4.12 -6.80
C LEU A 67 -2.37 -2.68 -7.30
N PHE A 68 -1.26 -1.94 -7.29
CA PHE A 68 -1.25 -0.52 -7.58
C PHE A 68 -0.32 -0.19 -8.74
N ARG A 69 -0.80 0.69 -9.62
CA ARG A 69 0.02 1.38 -10.61
C ARG A 69 0.42 2.73 -10.01
N ILE A 70 1.72 3.00 -9.96
CA ILE A 70 2.25 4.31 -9.56
C ILE A 70 2.43 5.11 -10.85
N GLY A 71 1.71 6.23 -10.96
CA GLY A 71 1.54 7.02 -12.18
C GLY A 71 2.06 8.44 -12.08
#